data_AF-A0A174BMV3-F1
#
_entry.id   AF-A0A174BMV3-F1
#
_cell.length_a   1.000
_cell.length_b   1.000
_cell.length_c   1.000
_cell.angle_alpha   90.00
_cell.angle_beta   90.00
_cell.angle_gamma   90.00
#
_symmetry.space_group_name_H-M   'P 1'
#
loop_
_entity.id
_entity.type
_entity.pdbx_description
1 polymer ?
#
loop_
_entity_poly.entity_id
_entity_poly.type
_entity_poly.pdbx_seq_one_letter_code
_entity_poly.pdbx_strand_id
1 'polypeptide(L)'
;MVFVVSIWPVLDSEEKRREIHKILEDCGTVREKVETKLTRLGLRNFLLQIYGEQKWTGNLRNRFKHLDKYLDIRYKENSSLLTYVCEFSSRDDFTAAEGQIRSVCESEEDTIYVSGDSQKTELILELLENEHNIMLMNYYEPDLYRMFTKNLSKMKKFGAACGITPRDYLNQRTR
;
A
#
# COMPACT_ATOMS: atom_id res chain seq x y z
N MET A 1 -6.14 -8.31 -18.47
CA MET A 1 -5.78 -7.13 -17.65
C MET A 1 -5.33 -7.62 -16.29
N VAL A 2 -4.22 -7.08 -15.75
CA VAL A 2 -3.68 -7.50 -14.46
C VAL A 2 -4.24 -6.61 -13.35
N PHE A 3 -4.69 -7.23 -12.27
CA PHE A 3 -5.17 -6.55 -11.07
C PHE A 3 -4.52 -7.16 -9.84
N VAL A 4 -4.29 -6.32 -8.83
CA VAL A 4 -3.92 -6.77 -7.49
C VAL A 4 -5.15 -6.69 -6.59
N VAL A 5 -5.44 -7.79 -5.90
CA VAL A 5 -6.48 -7.89 -4.87
C VAL A 5 -5.80 -8.18 -3.54
N SER A 6 -5.87 -7.25 -2.61
CA SER A 6 -5.32 -7.41 -1.25
C SER A 6 -6.45 -7.58 -0.24
N ILE A 7 -6.39 -8.64 0.55
CA ILE A 7 -7.27 -8.92 1.66
C ILE A 7 -6.60 -8.43 2.94
N TRP A 8 -7.28 -7.54 3.66
CA TRP A 8 -6.68 -6.93 4.85
C TRP A 8 -6.55 -7.94 6.01
N PRO A 9 -5.56 -7.76 6.89
CA PRO A 9 -5.34 -8.64 8.05
C PRO A 9 -6.57 -8.86 8.94
N VAL A 10 -7.48 -7.90 9.02
CA VAL A 10 -8.75 -8.03 9.78
C VAL A 10 -9.58 -9.23 9.32
N LEU A 11 -9.58 -9.55 8.03
CA LEU A 11 -10.26 -10.72 7.47
C LEU A 11 -9.36 -11.95 7.60
N ASP A 12 -9.34 -12.51 8.80
CA ASP A 12 -8.50 -13.66 9.20
C ASP A 12 -9.25 -14.99 9.22
N SER A 13 -10.47 -15.02 8.66
CA SER A 13 -11.20 -16.28 8.47
C SER A 13 -10.62 -17.04 7.28
N GLU A 14 -10.00 -18.19 7.56
CA GLU A 14 -9.48 -19.09 6.52
C GLU A 14 -10.56 -19.59 5.57
N GLU A 15 -11.77 -19.82 6.07
CA GLU A 15 -12.92 -20.20 5.23
C GLU A 15 -13.27 -19.10 4.22
N LYS A 16 -13.42 -17.85 4.70
CA LYS A 16 -13.70 -16.71 3.81
C LYS A 16 -12.54 -16.47 2.83
N ARG A 17 -11.29 -16.60 3.27
CA ARG A 17 -10.12 -16.46 2.38
C ARG A 17 -10.09 -17.51 1.27
N ARG A 18 -10.47 -18.76 1.58
CA ARG A 18 -10.58 -19.84 0.57
C ARG A 18 -11.72 -19.58 -0.41
N GLU A 19 -12.86 -19.11 0.08
CA GLU A 19 -13.99 -18.76 -0.77
C GLU A 19 -13.63 -17.62 -1.73
N ILE A 20 -12.95 -16.59 -1.24
CA ILE A 20 -12.44 -15.48 -2.07
C ILE A 20 -11.46 -15.98 -3.13
N HIS A 21 -10.52 -16.85 -2.74
CA HIS A 21 -9.59 -17.44 -3.71
C HIS A 21 -10.33 -18.17 -4.84
N LYS A 22 -11.34 -18.97 -4.49
CA LYS A 22 -12.17 -19.68 -5.47
C LYS A 22 -12.91 -18.72 -6.40
N ILE A 23 -13.50 -17.65 -5.88
CA ILE A 23 -14.15 -16.61 -6.70
C ILE A 23 -13.17 -16.01 -7.72
N LEU A 24 -11.94 -15.73 -7.29
CA LEU A 24 -10.90 -15.19 -8.17
C LEU A 24 -10.48 -16.18 -9.26
N GLU A 25 -10.43 -17.49 -8.97
CA GLU A 25 -10.16 -18.54 -9.96
C GLU A 25 -11.35 -18.79 -10.90
N ASP A 26 -12.58 -18.65 -10.43
CA ASP A 26 -13.79 -18.87 -11.24
C ASP A 26 -14.01 -17.73 -12.25
N CYS A 27 -13.64 -16.49 -11.88
CA CYS A 27 -13.84 -15.29 -12.71
C CYS A 27 -12.57 -14.86 -13.49
N GLY A 28 -11.40 -15.40 -13.17
CA GLY A 28 -10.13 -14.99 -13.76
C GLY A 28 -9.02 -16.01 -13.57
N THR A 29 -7.78 -15.63 -13.85
CA THR A 29 -6.60 -16.46 -13.60
C THR A 29 -5.79 -15.87 -12.46
N VAL A 30 -5.66 -16.62 -11.36
CA VAL A 30 -4.75 -16.27 -10.27
C VAL A 30 -3.31 -16.63 -10.70
N ARG A 31 -2.46 -15.63 -10.88
CA ARG A 31 -1.03 -15.81 -11.22
C ARG A 31 -0.18 -16.04 -9.98
N GLU A 32 -0.51 -15.33 -8.91
CA GLU A 32 0.27 -15.37 -7.67
C GLU A 32 -0.62 -15.15 -6.45
N LYS A 33 -0.21 -15.74 -5.34
CA LYS A 33 -0.79 -15.56 -4.00
C LYS A 33 0.35 -15.37 -3.01
N VAL A 34 0.40 -14.21 -2.36
CA VAL A 34 1.47 -13.82 -1.43
C VAL A 34 0.90 -13.45 -0.08
N GLU A 35 1.46 -14.03 0.98
CA GLU A 35 1.19 -13.61 2.36
C GLU A 35 2.31 -12.71 2.87
N THR A 36 1.99 -11.47 3.18
CA THR A 36 2.95 -10.49 3.69
C THR A 36 2.69 -10.19 5.16
N LYS A 37 3.70 -10.40 6.01
CA LYS A 37 3.64 -10.00 7.42
C LYS A 37 4.02 -8.53 7.57
N LEU A 38 3.03 -7.72 7.90
CA LEU A 38 3.22 -6.32 8.22
C LEU A 38 2.98 -6.07 9.70
N THR A 39 3.86 -5.31 10.35
CA THR A 39 3.56 -4.73 11.66
C THR A 39 2.44 -3.70 11.50
N ARG A 40 1.87 -3.24 12.61
CA ARG A 40 0.93 -2.11 12.57
C ARG A 40 1.53 -0.88 11.88
N LEU A 41 2.82 -0.60 12.11
CA LEU A 41 3.55 0.46 11.42
C LEU A 41 3.74 0.14 9.93
N GLY A 42 4.06 -1.12 9.60
CA GLY A 42 4.14 -1.62 8.24
C GLY A 42 2.87 -1.37 7.43
N LEU A 43 1.72 -1.76 7.99
CA LEU A 43 0.42 -1.56 7.33
C LEU A 43 0.08 -0.07 7.22
N ARG A 44 0.41 0.75 8.23
CA ARG A 44 0.28 2.21 8.14
C ARG A 44 1.09 2.78 6.98
N ASN A 45 2.35 2.38 6.86
CA ASN A 45 3.23 2.85 5.80
C ASN A 45 2.80 2.33 4.42
N PHE A 46 2.33 1.10 4.32
CA PHE A 46 1.74 0.56 3.10
C PHE A 46 0.53 1.39 2.64
N LEU A 47 -0.41 1.66 3.55
CA LEU A 47 -1.57 2.52 3.28
C LEU A 47 -1.15 3.93 2.84
N LEU A 48 -0.07 4.50 3.41
CA LEU A 48 0.48 5.78 2.96
C LEU A 48 1.00 5.72 1.52
N GLN A 49 1.60 4.62 1.08
CA GLN A 49 2.06 4.50 -0.30
C GLN A 49 0.88 4.43 -1.27
N ILE A 50 -0.14 3.61 -0.98
CA ILE A 50 -1.25 3.37 -1.92
C ILE A 50 -2.35 4.44 -1.86
N TYR A 51 -2.42 5.23 -0.79
CA TYR A 51 -3.43 6.28 -0.59
C TYR A 51 -2.86 7.68 -0.37
N GLY A 52 -1.54 7.88 -0.30
CA GLY A 52 -0.92 9.12 0.18
C GLY A 52 -1.29 10.39 -0.58
N GLU A 53 -1.76 10.27 -1.82
CA GLU A 53 -2.27 11.40 -2.62
C GLU A 53 -3.69 11.83 -2.23
N GLN A 54 -4.42 10.99 -1.49
CA GLN A 54 -5.80 11.26 -1.09
C GLN A 54 -5.83 12.20 0.11
N LYS A 55 -6.59 13.29 0.00
CA LYS A 55 -6.68 14.36 1.01
C LYS A 55 -6.99 13.85 2.42
N TRP A 56 -7.77 12.78 2.53
CA TRP A 56 -8.17 12.22 3.83
C TRP A 56 -7.02 11.54 4.57
N THR A 57 -5.94 11.12 3.91
CA THR A 57 -4.77 10.53 4.59
C THR A 57 -4.01 11.54 5.46
N GLY A 58 -4.22 12.84 5.20
CA GLY A 58 -3.51 13.91 5.87
C GLY A 58 -2.17 14.23 5.21
N ASN A 59 -1.21 14.73 5.98
CA ASN A 59 0.12 15.07 5.51
C ASN A 59 1.13 15.05 6.66
N LEU A 60 2.41 15.20 6.34
CA LEU A 60 3.50 15.22 7.31
C LEU A 60 3.32 16.26 8.44
N ARG A 61 2.58 17.36 8.22
CA ARG A 61 2.34 18.37 9.27
C ARG A 61 1.37 17.86 10.34
N ASN A 62 0.38 17.05 9.95
CA ASN A 62 -0.59 16.45 10.87
C ASN A 62 -0.30 14.98 11.18
N ARG A 63 0.91 14.48 10.86
CA ARG A 63 1.36 13.09 11.09
C ARG A 63 0.43 12.03 10.49
N PHE A 64 -0.24 12.40 9.39
CA PHE A 64 -1.22 11.52 8.76
C PHE A 64 -2.29 11.00 9.74
N LYS A 65 -2.67 11.80 10.75
CA LYS A 65 -3.50 11.39 11.91
C LYS A 65 -4.82 10.69 11.55
N HIS A 66 -5.31 10.93 10.34
CA HIS A 66 -6.58 10.39 9.88
C HIS A 66 -6.46 8.94 9.43
N LEU A 67 -5.23 8.47 9.15
CA LEU A 67 -4.95 7.11 8.72
C LEU A 67 -5.15 6.10 9.85
N ASP A 68 -4.95 6.50 11.10
CA ASP A 68 -5.05 5.59 12.25
C ASP A 68 -6.42 4.92 12.34
N LYS A 69 -7.50 5.66 12.05
CA LYS A 69 -8.87 5.09 11.98
C LYS A 69 -8.99 4.01 10.90
N TYR A 70 -8.38 4.22 9.73
CA TYR A 70 -8.42 3.26 8.62
C TYR A 70 -7.53 2.05 8.87
N LEU A 71 -6.45 2.27 9.62
CA LEU A 71 -5.55 1.22 10.08
C LEU A 71 -6.24 0.32 11.11
N ASP A 72 -6.97 0.90 12.08
CA ASP A 72 -7.68 0.17 13.12
C ASP A 72 -8.68 -0.85 12.57
N ILE A 73 -9.41 -0.47 11.51
CA ILE A 73 -10.40 -1.34 10.90
C ILE A 73 -9.80 -2.38 9.93
N ARG A 74 -8.50 -2.31 9.62
CA ARG A 74 -7.82 -3.21 8.66
C ARG A 74 -6.76 -4.08 9.32
N TYR A 75 -6.23 -3.67 10.46
CA TYR A 75 -5.16 -4.36 11.15
C TYR A 75 -5.70 -5.43 12.10
N LYS A 76 -5.02 -6.57 12.13
CA LYS A 76 -5.17 -7.60 13.16
C LYS A 76 -3.79 -8.13 13.50
N GLU A 77 -3.48 -8.19 14.80
CA GLU A 77 -2.20 -8.70 15.26
C GLU A 77 -2.04 -10.18 14.90
N ASN A 78 -0.82 -10.57 14.51
CA ASN A 78 -0.47 -11.92 14.05
C ASN A 78 -1.22 -12.41 12.79
N SER A 79 -1.87 -11.52 12.05
CA SER A 79 -2.48 -11.82 10.74
C SER A 79 -1.66 -11.19 9.62
N SER A 80 -1.69 -11.82 8.44
CA SER A 80 -0.97 -11.38 7.24
C SER A 80 -1.87 -10.56 6.32
N LEU A 81 -1.27 -9.64 5.57
CA LEU A 81 -1.86 -9.08 4.36
C LEU A 81 -1.78 -10.16 3.28
N LEU A 82 -2.93 -10.59 2.75
CA LEU A 82 -2.98 -11.62 1.71
C LEU A 82 -3.23 -10.95 0.36
N THR A 83 -2.29 -11.08 -0.57
CA THR A 83 -2.34 -10.41 -1.87
C THR A 83 -2.40 -11.42 -3.01
N TYR A 84 -3.30 -11.19 -3.95
CA TYR A 84 -3.44 -11.96 -5.17
C TYR A 84 -3.10 -11.09 -6.37
N VAL A 85 -2.37 -11.67 -7.31
CA VAL A 85 -2.15 -11.10 -8.65
C VAL A 85 -3.02 -11.87 -9.62
N CYS A 86 -4.01 -11.20 -10.19
CA CYS A 86 -5.03 -11.84 -11.01
C CYS A 86 -5.08 -11.23 -12.41
N GLU A 87 -5.32 -12.08 -13.39
CA GLU A 87 -5.60 -11.68 -14.76
C GLU A 87 -7.07 -11.92 -15.10
N PHE A 88 -7.74 -10.86 -15.54
CA PHE A 88 -9.12 -10.91 -16.02
C PHE A 88 -9.19 -10.54 -17.51
N SER A 89 -10.12 -11.18 -18.23
CA SER A 89 -10.34 -10.94 -19.66
C SER A 89 -10.92 -9.54 -19.92
N SER A 90 -11.78 -9.07 -19.01
CA SER A 90 -12.38 -7.74 -19.06
C SER A 90 -12.46 -7.09 -17.66
N ARG A 91 -12.76 -5.79 -17.63
CA ARG A 91 -13.05 -5.08 -16.37
C ARG A 91 -14.39 -5.53 -15.76
N ASP A 92 -15.33 -5.93 -16.59
CA ASP A 92 -16.66 -6.39 -16.14
C ASP A 92 -16.55 -7.72 -15.39
N ASP A 93 -15.71 -8.65 -15.85
CA ASP A 93 -15.43 -9.91 -15.14
C ASP A 93 -14.83 -9.64 -13.75
N PHE A 94 -13.91 -8.68 -13.68
CA PHE A 94 -13.34 -8.25 -12.42
C PHE A 94 -14.41 -7.63 -11.50
N THR A 95 -15.28 -6.74 -12.02
CA THR A 95 -16.36 -6.14 -11.23
C THR A 95 -17.36 -7.19 -10.72
N ALA A 96 -17.64 -8.23 -11.52
CA ALA A 96 -18.45 -9.36 -11.08
C ALA A 96 -17.79 -10.14 -9.93
N ALA A 97 -16.48 -10.40 -10.02
CA ALA A 97 -15.72 -11.03 -8.95
C ALA A 97 -15.71 -10.17 -7.67
N GLU A 98 -15.48 -8.86 -7.80
CA GLU A 98 -15.50 -7.91 -6.68
C GLU A 98 -16.86 -7.93 -5.95
N GLY A 99 -17.97 -7.96 -6.69
CA GLY A 99 -19.31 -8.04 -6.12
C GLY A 99 -19.54 -9.34 -5.32
N GLN A 100 -19.05 -10.47 -5.83
CA GLN A 100 -19.11 -11.75 -5.11
C GLN A 100 -18.27 -11.73 -3.84
N ILE A 101 -17.04 -11.22 -3.91
CA ILE A 101 -16.16 -11.09 -2.74
C ILE A 101 -16.80 -10.20 -1.66
N ARG A 102 -17.36 -9.05 -2.04
CA ARG A 102 -18.07 -8.16 -1.10
C ARG A 102 -19.26 -8.83 -0.43
N SER A 103 -19.91 -9.79 -1.10
CA SER A 103 -21.00 -10.59 -0.54
C SER A 103 -20.50 -11.57 0.53
N VAL A 104 -19.36 -12.23 0.31
CA VAL A 104 -18.69 -13.10 1.32
C VAL A 104 -18.25 -12.29 2.55
N CYS A 105 -17.82 -11.06 2.33
CA CYS A 105 -17.41 -10.13 3.37
C CYS A 105 -18.58 -9.42 4.08
N GLU A 106 -19.84 -9.76 3.77
CA GLU A 106 -21.04 -9.21 4.43
C GLU A 106 -21.09 -7.67 4.44
N SER A 107 -20.70 -7.02 3.34
CA SER A 107 -20.76 -5.57 3.15
C SER A 107 -19.82 -4.72 4.02
N GLU A 108 -18.81 -5.29 4.68
CA GLU A 108 -17.72 -4.48 5.24
C GLU A 108 -16.89 -3.88 4.10
N GLU A 109 -17.26 -2.68 3.62
CA GLU A 109 -16.66 -1.95 2.48
C GLU A 109 -15.13 -1.82 2.54
N ASP A 110 -14.53 -2.10 3.70
CA ASP A 110 -13.13 -1.88 4.02
C ASP A 110 -12.34 -3.19 4.24
N THR A 111 -12.84 -4.37 3.86
CA THR A 111 -12.16 -5.69 4.07
C THR A 111 -11.20 -6.11 2.95
N ILE A 112 -11.34 -5.55 1.75
CA ILE A 112 -10.43 -5.79 0.63
C ILE A 112 -9.94 -4.47 0.03
N TYR A 113 -8.88 -4.55 -0.75
CA TYR A 113 -8.38 -3.51 -1.62
C TYR A 113 -8.14 -4.06 -3.00
N VAL A 114 -8.42 -3.23 -4.01
CA VAL A 114 -8.16 -3.58 -5.40
C VAL A 114 -7.45 -2.41 -6.06
N SER A 115 -6.39 -2.71 -6.82
CA SER A 115 -5.74 -1.74 -7.69
C SER A 115 -6.73 -1.24 -8.75
N GLY A 116 -7.01 0.07 -8.76
CA GLY A 116 -7.97 0.68 -9.70
C GLY A 116 -7.45 0.91 -11.12
N ASP A 117 -6.13 0.80 -11.31
CA ASP A 117 -5.40 1.04 -12.56
C ASP A 117 -4.03 0.34 -12.52
N SER A 118 -3.35 0.28 -13.67
CA SER A 118 -2.06 -0.41 -13.82
C SER A 118 -0.92 0.23 -13.02
N GLN A 119 -0.94 1.55 -12.80
CA GLN A 119 0.10 2.23 -12.02
C GLN A 119 0.03 1.81 -10.55
N LYS A 120 -1.18 1.69 -9.98
CA LYS A 120 -1.38 1.16 -8.64
C LYS A 120 -1.06 -0.32 -8.53
N THR A 121 -1.35 -1.10 -9.56
CA THR A 121 -0.95 -2.51 -9.65
C THR A 121 0.58 -2.62 -9.53
N GLU A 122 1.32 -1.92 -10.39
CA GLU A 122 2.79 -1.90 -10.39
C GLU A 122 3.35 -1.44 -9.04
N LEU A 123 2.83 -0.34 -8.47
CA LEU A 123 3.25 0.16 -7.17
C LEU A 123 3.11 -0.90 -6.06
N ILE A 124 1.99 -1.63 -6.01
CA ILE A 124 1.77 -2.63 -4.95
C ILE A 124 2.70 -3.82 -5.13
N LEU A 125 2.91 -4.28 -6.36
CA LEU A 125 3.86 -5.34 -6.65
C LEU A 125 5.27 -4.95 -6.20
N GLU A 126 5.75 -3.76 -6.57
CA GLU A 126 7.06 -3.26 -6.15
C GLU A 126 7.22 -3.21 -4.62
N LEU A 127 6.17 -2.82 -3.90
CA LEU A 127 6.20 -2.73 -2.44
C LEU A 127 6.25 -4.11 -1.76
N LEU A 128 5.61 -5.12 -2.34
CA LEU A 128 5.40 -6.43 -1.70
C LEU A 128 6.36 -7.52 -2.20
N GLU A 129 6.91 -7.42 -3.41
CA GLU A 129 7.85 -8.42 -3.96
C GLU A 129 9.24 -8.35 -3.31
N ASN A 130 9.64 -7.19 -2.79
CA ASN A 130 10.97 -6.99 -2.21
C ASN A 130 10.93 -7.01 -0.67
N GLU A 131 11.57 -8.01 -0.06
CA GLU A 131 11.68 -8.14 1.39
C GLU A 131 12.27 -6.89 2.07
N HIS A 132 13.18 -6.17 1.41
CA HIS A 132 13.74 -4.92 1.94
C HIS A 132 12.69 -3.80 2.01
N ASN A 133 11.74 -3.77 1.07
CA ASN A 133 10.63 -2.82 1.10
C ASN A 133 9.69 -3.16 2.27
N ILE A 134 9.39 -4.44 2.48
CA ILE A 134 8.60 -4.91 3.63
C ILE A 134 9.29 -4.54 4.94
N MET A 135 10.60 -4.80 5.06
CA MET A 135 11.39 -4.43 6.23
C MET A 135 11.36 -2.91 6.45
N LEU A 136 11.61 -2.13 5.40
CA LEU A 136 11.58 -0.67 5.48
C LEU A 136 10.20 -0.19 5.95
N MET A 137 9.11 -0.71 5.39
CA MET A 137 7.75 -0.38 5.83
C MET A 137 7.53 -0.74 7.31
N ASN A 138 8.00 -1.89 7.76
CA ASN A 138 7.78 -2.38 9.14
C ASN A 138 8.51 -1.57 10.22
N TYR A 139 9.60 -0.86 9.87
CA TYR A 139 10.46 -0.16 10.84
C TYR A 139 10.61 1.35 10.61
N TYR A 140 10.28 1.87 9.43
CA TYR A 140 10.48 3.29 9.13
C TYR A 140 9.39 4.16 9.74
N GLU A 141 9.78 5.18 10.51
CA GLU A 141 8.86 6.18 11.06
C GLU A 141 9.05 7.54 10.35
N PRO A 142 8.27 7.85 9.31
CA PRO A 142 8.43 9.10 8.55
C PRO A 142 8.27 10.36 9.41
N ASP A 143 7.52 10.27 10.51
CA ASP A 143 7.20 11.39 11.38
C ASP A 143 8.37 11.80 12.30
N LEU A 144 9.27 10.87 12.65
CA LEU A 144 10.42 11.16 13.52
C LEU A 144 11.41 12.12 12.86
N TYR A 145 11.54 12.04 11.54
CA TYR A 145 12.48 12.86 10.76
C TYR A 145 11.84 14.13 10.20
N ARG A 146 10.74 14.61 10.78
CA ARG A 146 10.03 15.81 10.33
C ARG A 146 10.90 17.06 10.25
N MET A 147 11.83 17.22 11.19
CA MET A 147 12.75 18.36 11.17
C MET A 147 13.77 18.23 10.04
N PHE A 148 14.27 17.03 9.80
CA PHE A 148 15.17 16.75 8.66
C PHE A 148 14.46 17.00 7.33
N THR A 149 13.27 16.47 7.11
CA THR A 149 12.48 16.68 5.88
C THR A 149 12.10 18.14 5.68
N LYS A 150 11.71 18.86 6.75
CA LYS A 150 11.45 20.30 6.71
C LYS A 150 12.71 21.09 6.32
N ASN A 151 13.85 20.77 6.92
CA ASN A 151 15.12 21.44 6.64
C ASN A 151 15.62 21.11 5.23
N LEU A 152 15.47 19.87 4.77
CA LEU A 152 15.78 19.46 3.40
C LEU A 152 14.93 20.22 2.38
N SER A 153 13.63 20.40 2.64
CA SER A 153 12.76 21.21 1.79
C SER A 153 13.21 22.67 1.73
N LYS A 154 13.61 23.25 2.87
CA LYS A 154 14.18 24.61 2.91
C LYS A 154 15.48 24.69 2.12
N MET A 155 16.37 23.72 2.27
CA MET A 155 17.63 23.66 1.52
C MET A 155 17.38 23.55 0.01
N LYS A 156 16.43 22.71 -0.43
CA LYS A 156 16.05 22.61 -1.85
C LYS A 156 15.58 23.96 -2.42
N LYS A 157 14.75 24.70 -1.66
CA LYS A 157 14.25 26.03 -2.07
C LYS A 157 15.37 27.07 -2.11
N PHE A 158 16.23 27.08 -1.10
CA PHE A 158 17.39 27.97 -1.05
C PHE A 158 18.35 27.68 -2.20
N GLY A 159 18.68 26.41 -2.43
CA GLY A 159 19.50 25.99 -3.55
C GLY A 159 18.92 26.44 -4.88
N ALA A 160 17.63 26.20 -5.13
CA ALA A 160 16.96 26.67 -6.35
C ALA A 160 17.05 28.20 -6.54
N ALA A 161 16.87 28.99 -5.47
CA ALA A 161 17.00 30.45 -5.53
C ALA A 161 18.44 30.91 -5.79
N CYS A 162 19.44 30.12 -5.37
CA CYS A 162 20.86 30.37 -5.60
C CYS A 162 21.41 29.69 -6.86
N GLY A 163 20.59 29.02 -7.66
CA GLY A 163 21.04 28.23 -8.82
C GLY A 163 21.83 26.96 -8.46
N ILE A 164 21.78 26.51 -7.21
CA ILE A 164 22.45 25.32 -6.68
C ILE A 164 21.48 24.14 -6.75
N THR A 165 21.92 23.06 -7.39
CA THR A 165 21.19 21.80 -7.48
C THR A 165 21.66 20.82 -6.40
N PRO A 166 20.85 19.79 -6.06
CA PRO A 166 21.28 18.71 -5.16
C PRO A 166 22.60 18.04 -5.56
N ARG A 167 22.94 18.00 -6.86
CA ARG A 167 24.20 17.42 -7.36
C ARG A 167 25.43 18.23 -6.96
N ASP A 168 25.29 19.54 -6.76
CA ASP A 168 26.41 20.41 -6.39
C ASP A 168 26.87 20.15 -4.94
N TYR A 169 25.99 19.62 -4.09
CA TYR A 169 26.34 19.18 -2.73
C TYR A 169 27.06 17.82 -2.72
N LEU A 170 26.74 16.94 -3.68
CA LEU A 170 27.29 15.58 -3.76
C LEU A 170 28.62 15.53 -4.48
N ASN A 171 28.90 16.52 -5.34
CA ASN A 171 30.16 16.65 -6.07
C ASN A 171 31.26 17.37 -5.27
N GLN A 172 31.20 17.38 -3.93
CA GLN A 172 32.37 17.70 -3.13
C GLN A 172 33.34 16.52 -3.22
N ARG A 173 34.09 16.48 -4.33
CA ARG A 173 35.26 15.61 -4.47
C ARG A 173 36.11 15.81 -3.22
N THR A 174 36.28 14.71 -2.48
CA THR A 174 37.40 14.44 -1.59
C THR A 174 38.66 15.07 -2.19
N ARG A 175 39.10 16.17 -1.57
CA ARG A 175 40.45 16.71 -1.75
C ARG A 175 41.29 16.23 -0.59
#